data_AF-A0A8I1PM39-F1
#
_entry.id   AF-A0A8I1PM39-F1
#
_cell.length_a   1.000
_cell.length_b   1.000
_cell.length_c   1.000
_cell.angle_alpha   90.00
_cell.angle_beta   90.00
_cell.angle_gamma   90.00
#
_symmetry.space_group_name_H-M   'P 1'
#
loop_
_entity.id
_entity.type
_entity.pdbx_description
1 polymer ?
#
loop_
_entity_poly.entity_id
_entity_poly.type
_entity_poly.pdbx_seq_one_letter_code
_entity_poly.pdbx_strand_id
1 'polypeptide(L)'
;MPDGGVGRHGHGPGGHSWGHGGPGGHGPPGWDGPDLHWMLGPVAVILTVLVAMLVFRLVKAVWERTRREPVRDDVRARWDAAVTRHAETSHAYATFECDPAEVLARPALCDVTWPATARFVDAFAEATALHTESYPGPAAAADFVRAADAAARAWTAARDAAERARWARFGDDERALLDQAVRLLDVARESPFEEERRLAYRRLARRLVDLERRTGWAAPRPVTASLAVRGRPALESRAAL
;
A
#
# COMPACT_ATOMS: atom_id res chain seq x y z
N MET A 1 28.51 46.05 -55.87
CA MET A 1 27.90 46.91 -54.84
C MET A 1 27.73 46.09 -53.56
N PRO A 2 27.96 46.68 -52.38
CA PRO A 2 29.11 46.24 -51.58
C PRO A 2 28.75 46.08 -50.07
N ASP A 3 29.63 46.01 -49.07
CA ASP A 3 31.11 46.16 -48.90
C ASP A 3 31.61 45.13 -47.85
N GLY A 4 32.90 44.90 -47.58
CA GLY A 4 34.11 45.56 -48.07
C GLY A 4 34.82 46.43 -47.03
N GLY A 5 35.72 45.84 -46.23
CA GLY A 5 36.59 46.56 -45.27
C GLY A 5 36.00 46.71 -43.85
N VAL A 6 36.76 47.15 -42.84
CA VAL A 6 38.18 47.57 -42.76
C VAL A 6 38.73 47.12 -41.38
N GLY A 7 39.99 46.72 -41.22
CA GLY A 7 41.09 47.59 -40.73
C GLY A 7 41.04 47.87 -39.20
N ARG A 8 42.10 47.83 -38.39
CA ARG A 8 43.55 48.00 -38.68
C ARG A 8 44.45 47.41 -37.57
N HIS A 9 45.58 46.88 -38.02
CA HIS A 9 46.99 47.06 -37.58
C HIS A 9 47.39 47.33 -36.11
N GLY A 10 48.49 46.66 -35.72
CA GLY A 10 49.31 46.99 -34.55
C GLY A 10 50.64 46.20 -34.53
N HIS A 11 51.54 46.44 -35.49
CA HIS A 11 52.92 45.90 -35.47
C HIS A 11 53.81 46.72 -34.51
N GLY A 12 54.75 46.07 -33.82
CA GLY A 12 55.86 46.72 -33.11
C GLY A 12 56.92 45.71 -32.62
N PRO A 13 58.24 45.93 -32.78
CA PRO A 13 59.19 44.81 -32.90
C PRO A 13 60.40 44.82 -31.93
N GLY A 14 61.20 43.75 -31.99
CA GLY A 14 62.55 43.67 -31.42
C GLY A 14 62.75 42.43 -30.53
N GLY A 15 63.84 41.66 -30.63
CA GLY A 15 64.96 41.71 -31.57
C GLY A 15 65.87 40.49 -31.37
N HIS A 16 66.62 40.10 -32.39
CA HIS A 16 67.49 38.91 -32.33
C HIS A 16 68.82 39.19 -31.62
N SER A 17 69.32 38.22 -30.84
CA SER A 17 70.74 37.84 -30.92
C SER A 17 70.96 36.41 -30.40
N TRP A 18 71.52 35.55 -31.25
CA TRP A 18 72.09 34.27 -30.83
C TRP A 18 73.59 34.47 -30.63
N GLY A 19 74.06 34.41 -29.39
CA GLY A 19 75.47 34.45 -29.04
C GLY A 19 76.03 33.04 -28.85
N HIS A 20 76.82 32.56 -29.80
CA HIS A 20 77.69 31.38 -29.60
C HIS A 20 79.01 31.80 -28.94
N GLY A 21 79.51 30.99 -28.01
CA GLY A 21 80.94 30.96 -27.65
C GLY A 21 81.24 30.73 -26.17
N GLY A 22 82.11 29.75 -25.88
CA GLY A 22 82.75 29.59 -24.57
C GLY A 22 82.77 28.15 -24.03
N PRO A 23 83.85 27.38 -24.24
CA PRO A 23 84.04 26.06 -23.64
C PRO A 23 84.84 26.12 -22.33
N GLY A 24 84.66 25.13 -21.46
CA GLY A 24 85.65 24.72 -20.45
C GLY A 24 85.64 25.51 -19.13
N GLY A 25 85.04 24.92 -18.11
CA GLY A 25 85.16 25.36 -16.72
C GLY A 25 85.03 24.17 -15.77
N HIS A 26 86.14 23.55 -15.38
CA HIS A 26 86.14 22.46 -14.41
C HIS A 26 86.09 23.02 -12.98
N GLY A 27 84.94 22.86 -12.32
CA GLY A 27 84.77 23.09 -10.88
C GLY A 27 84.98 21.82 -10.05
N PRO A 28 85.26 21.94 -8.73
CA PRO A 28 85.61 20.80 -7.88
C PRO A 28 84.40 19.91 -7.50
N PRO A 29 84.63 18.65 -7.07
CA PRO A 29 83.56 17.71 -6.73
C PRO A 29 82.88 18.09 -5.40
N GLY A 30 81.77 18.83 -5.49
CA GLY A 30 80.98 19.27 -4.36
C GLY A 30 79.59 18.62 -4.32
N TRP A 31 79.50 17.43 -3.73
CA TRP A 31 78.28 16.81 -3.17
C TRP A 31 76.94 17.10 -3.89
N ASP A 32 76.58 16.23 -4.84
CA ASP A 32 75.19 16.10 -5.31
C ASP A 32 74.31 15.49 -4.20
N GLY A 33 73.87 16.31 -3.25
CA GLY A 33 72.72 15.98 -2.41
C GLY A 33 71.46 15.90 -3.29
N PRO A 34 70.54 14.95 -3.07
CA PRO A 34 69.37 14.81 -3.93
C PRO A 34 68.55 16.10 -3.93
N ASP A 35 68.34 16.65 -5.12
CA ASP A 35 67.69 17.95 -5.27
C ASP A 35 66.32 17.96 -4.58
N LEU A 36 66.08 18.96 -3.72
CA LEU A 36 64.86 19.03 -2.91
C LEU A 36 63.56 18.97 -3.74
N HIS A 37 63.61 19.39 -5.00
CA HIS A 37 62.48 19.32 -5.93
C HIS A 37 62.10 17.88 -6.33
N TRP A 38 63.04 16.93 -6.34
CA TRP A 38 62.76 15.51 -6.59
C TRP A 38 62.03 14.83 -5.42
N MET A 39 62.23 15.29 -4.18
CA MET A 39 61.46 14.82 -3.02
C MET A 39 60.10 15.51 -2.88
N LEU A 40 59.97 16.75 -3.36
CA LEU A 40 58.69 17.50 -3.31
C LEU A 40 57.63 16.95 -4.28
N GLY A 41 58.03 16.45 -5.45
CA GLY A 41 57.13 15.82 -6.42
C GLY A 41 56.22 14.71 -5.83
N PRO A 42 56.79 13.60 -5.30
CA PRO A 42 56.00 12.53 -4.71
C PRO A 42 55.24 12.98 -3.45
N VAL A 43 55.80 13.87 -2.63
CA VAL A 43 55.12 14.40 -1.44
C VAL A 43 53.87 15.22 -1.81
N ALA A 44 53.95 16.06 -2.86
CA ALA A 44 52.81 16.82 -3.36
C ALA A 44 51.70 15.93 -3.95
N VAL A 45 52.08 14.84 -4.65
CA VAL A 45 51.13 13.83 -5.14
C VAL A 45 50.45 13.10 -3.97
N ILE A 46 51.22 12.67 -2.96
CA ILE A 46 50.70 12.01 -1.76
C ILE A 46 49.74 12.94 -1.00
N LEU A 47 50.09 14.23 -0.83
CA LEU A 47 49.22 15.24 -0.24
C LEU A 47 47.93 15.43 -1.05
N THR A 48 48.02 15.52 -2.37
CA THR A 48 46.85 15.64 -3.25
C THR A 48 45.92 14.44 -3.13
N VAL A 49 46.47 13.21 -3.11
CA VAL A 49 45.70 11.98 -2.92
C VAL A 49 45.09 11.90 -1.52
N LEU A 50 45.82 12.30 -0.46
CA LEU A 50 45.30 12.35 0.90
C LEU A 50 44.17 13.37 1.05
N VAL A 51 44.30 14.57 0.47
CA VAL A 51 43.25 15.59 0.46
C VAL A 51 42.05 15.12 -0.35
N ALA A 52 42.25 14.54 -1.54
CA ALA A 52 41.16 13.96 -2.34
C ALA A 52 40.46 12.82 -1.61
N MET A 53 41.19 11.94 -0.92
CA MET A 53 40.61 10.86 -0.11
C MET A 53 39.90 11.39 1.14
N LEU A 54 40.40 12.45 1.78
CA LEU A 54 39.74 13.13 2.90
C LEU A 54 38.44 13.80 2.46
N VAL A 55 38.47 14.54 1.34
CA VAL A 55 37.28 15.15 0.72
C VAL A 55 36.30 14.04 0.32
N PHE A 56 36.74 12.96 -0.31
CA PHE A 56 35.88 11.82 -0.63
C PHE A 56 35.28 11.16 0.63
N ARG A 57 36.05 11.02 1.71
CA ARG A 57 35.57 10.50 3.01
C ARG A 57 34.54 11.44 3.65
N LEU A 58 34.78 12.75 3.61
CA LEU A 58 33.86 13.76 4.14
C LEU A 58 32.58 13.87 3.29
N VAL A 59 32.70 13.91 1.96
CA VAL A 59 31.58 13.88 1.02
C VAL A 59 30.79 12.60 1.22
N LYS A 60 31.43 11.42 1.26
CA LYS A 60 30.75 10.14 1.52
C LYS A 60 30.05 10.14 2.88
N ALA A 61 30.70 10.61 3.95
CA ALA A 61 30.11 10.69 5.28
C ALA A 61 28.91 11.65 5.32
N VAL A 62 28.98 12.79 4.63
CA VAL A 62 27.86 13.74 4.46
C VAL A 62 26.76 13.12 3.61
N TRP A 63 27.08 12.39 2.54
CA TRP A 63 26.11 11.72 1.67
C TRP A 63 25.39 10.57 2.38
N GLU A 64 26.10 9.83 3.24
CA GLU A 64 25.50 8.86 4.17
C GLU A 64 24.72 9.55 5.31
N ARG A 65 24.95 10.85 5.58
CA ARG A 65 24.17 11.64 6.55
C ARG A 65 22.92 12.25 5.93
N THR A 66 22.97 12.68 4.67
CA THR A 66 21.81 13.19 3.92
C THR A 66 20.92 12.07 3.40
N ARG A 67 21.47 10.88 3.09
CA ARG A 67 20.68 9.66 2.82
C ARG A 67 19.97 9.05 4.05
N ARG A 68 20.09 9.64 5.25
CA ARG A 68 19.45 9.11 6.48
C ARG A 68 17.98 9.53 6.65
N GLU A 69 17.38 10.26 5.72
CA GLU A 69 15.91 10.40 5.62
C GLU A 69 15.41 9.84 4.28
N PRO A 70 14.82 8.63 4.33
CA PRO A 70 13.50 8.46 3.71
C PRO A 70 12.50 7.62 4.55
N VAL A 71 12.92 7.08 5.71
CA VAL A 71 12.11 6.07 6.46
C VAL A 71 10.84 6.66 7.11
N ARG A 72 10.86 7.94 7.51
CA ARG A 72 9.68 8.57 8.13
C ARG A 72 8.55 8.83 7.14
N ASP A 73 8.89 9.32 5.95
CA ASP A 73 7.91 9.56 4.88
C ASP A 73 7.38 8.24 4.33
N ASP A 74 8.24 7.21 4.24
CA ASP A 74 7.87 5.84 3.88
C ASP A 74 6.89 5.21 4.88
N VAL A 75 7.10 5.35 6.21
CA VAL A 75 6.13 4.87 7.21
C VAL A 75 4.80 5.64 7.17
N ARG A 76 4.83 6.96 6.94
CA ARG A 76 3.62 7.76 6.74
C ARG A 76 2.85 7.30 5.50
N ALA A 77 3.51 7.23 4.34
CA ALA A 77 2.88 6.80 3.09
C ALA A 77 2.31 5.38 3.16
N ARG A 78 2.98 4.47 3.88
CA ARG A 78 2.46 3.12 4.18
C ARG A 78 1.23 3.17 5.08
N TRP A 79 1.21 4.04 6.09
CA TRP A 79 0.05 4.24 6.95
C TRP A 79 -1.14 4.79 6.17
N ASP A 80 -0.94 5.82 5.34
CA ASP A 80 -1.98 6.37 4.46
C ASP A 80 -2.56 5.27 3.54
N ALA A 81 -1.69 4.46 2.91
CA ALA A 81 -2.10 3.32 2.09
C ALA A 81 -2.80 2.20 2.88
N ALA A 82 -2.44 2.00 4.16
CA ALA A 82 -3.10 1.04 5.04
C ALA A 82 -4.49 1.55 5.50
N VAL A 83 -4.68 2.85 5.68
CA VAL A 83 -5.99 3.45 5.96
C VAL A 83 -6.92 3.21 4.76
N THR A 84 -6.45 3.46 3.53
CA THR A 84 -7.21 3.13 2.31
C THR A 84 -7.56 1.65 2.25
N ARG A 85 -6.59 0.75 2.45
CA ARG A 85 -6.79 -0.71 2.43
C ARG A 85 -7.76 -1.21 3.50
N HIS A 86 -7.70 -0.63 4.70
CA HIS A 86 -8.66 -0.94 5.76
C HIS A 86 -10.06 -0.47 5.37
N ALA A 87 -10.21 0.75 4.85
CA ALA A 87 -11.49 1.28 4.37
C ALA A 87 -12.09 0.42 3.23
N GLU A 88 -11.28 -0.01 2.26
CA GLU A 88 -11.67 -0.94 1.18
C GLU A 88 -12.15 -2.28 1.74
N THR A 89 -11.41 -2.85 2.70
CA THR A 89 -11.77 -4.13 3.35
C THR A 89 -13.06 -4.00 4.16
N SER A 90 -13.20 -2.93 4.95
CA SER A 90 -14.41 -2.59 5.71
C SER A 90 -15.62 -2.41 4.79
N HIS A 91 -15.46 -1.71 3.66
CA HIS A 91 -16.53 -1.51 2.69
C HIS A 91 -16.93 -2.81 1.99
N ALA A 92 -15.97 -3.65 1.61
CA ALA A 92 -16.24 -4.96 1.01
C ALA A 92 -16.96 -5.90 1.98
N TYR A 93 -16.58 -5.89 3.26
CA TYR A 93 -17.24 -6.67 4.30
C TYR A 93 -18.66 -6.16 4.60
N ALA A 94 -18.82 -4.85 4.76
CA ALA A 94 -20.15 -4.23 4.97
C ALA A 94 -21.08 -4.46 3.77
N THR A 95 -20.56 -4.45 2.54
CA THR A 95 -21.33 -4.76 1.32
C THR A 95 -21.82 -6.21 1.35
N PHE A 96 -20.96 -7.15 1.73
CA PHE A 96 -21.35 -8.55 1.94
C PHE A 96 -22.43 -8.68 3.03
N GLU A 97 -22.26 -8.06 4.20
CA GLU A 97 -23.24 -8.14 5.30
C GLU A 97 -24.60 -7.47 4.99
N CYS A 98 -24.68 -6.63 3.96
CA CYS A 98 -25.90 -5.94 3.55
C CYS A 98 -26.64 -6.61 2.37
N ASP A 99 -25.98 -7.45 1.57
CA ASP A 99 -26.59 -8.12 0.41
C ASP A 99 -27.03 -9.57 0.73
N PRO A 100 -28.34 -9.87 0.79
CA PRO A 100 -28.83 -11.22 1.02
C PRO A 100 -28.40 -12.23 -0.06
N ALA A 101 -28.12 -11.80 -1.29
CA ALA A 101 -27.65 -12.69 -2.35
C ALA A 101 -26.21 -13.17 -2.08
N GLU A 102 -25.32 -12.23 -1.73
CA GLU A 102 -23.93 -12.53 -1.35
C GLU A 102 -23.86 -13.46 -0.11
N VAL A 103 -24.69 -13.20 0.90
CA VAL A 103 -24.81 -14.03 2.11
C VAL A 103 -25.30 -15.45 1.80
N LEU A 104 -26.32 -15.60 0.94
CA LEU A 104 -26.84 -16.91 0.54
C LEU A 104 -25.88 -17.69 -0.37
N ALA A 105 -25.07 -16.99 -1.17
CA ALA A 105 -24.03 -17.62 -1.99
C ALA A 105 -22.86 -18.16 -1.14
N ARG A 106 -22.42 -17.39 -0.12
CA ARG A 106 -21.25 -17.69 0.72
C ARG A 106 -21.58 -17.74 2.23
N PRO A 107 -22.50 -18.62 2.68
CA PRO A 107 -22.95 -18.67 4.07
C PRO A 107 -21.85 -19.04 5.08
N ALA A 108 -20.78 -19.72 4.65
CA ALA A 108 -19.61 -20.00 5.49
C ALA A 108 -18.85 -18.74 5.95
N LEU A 109 -19.02 -17.61 5.24
CA LEU A 109 -18.42 -16.33 5.59
C LEU A 109 -19.14 -15.63 6.76
N CYS A 110 -20.31 -16.12 7.15
CA CYS A 110 -21.04 -15.71 8.37
C CYS A 110 -20.76 -16.63 9.57
N ASP A 111 -19.94 -17.67 9.41
CA ASP A 111 -19.73 -18.72 10.40
C ASP A 111 -18.28 -18.75 10.90
N VAL A 112 -18.06 -18.20 12.10
CA VAL A 112 -16.75 -18.15 12.75
C VAL A 112 -16.22 -19.51 13.20
N THR A 113 -16.98 -20.60 13.09
CA THR A 113 -16.42 -21.95 13.26
C THR A 113 -15.54 -22.37 12.07
N TRP A 114 -15.62 -21.67 10.93
CA TRP A 114 -14.69 -21.86 9.81
C TRP A 114 -13.35 -21.17 10.11
N PRO A 115 -12.21 -21.88 10.07
CA PRO A 115 -10.90 -21.30 10.40
C PRO A 115 -10.49 -20.12 9.50
N ALA A 116 -10.99 -20.05 8.27
CA ALA A 116 -10.73 -18.91 7.39
C ALA A 116 -11.51 -17.66 7.81
N THR A 117 -12.80 -17.83 8.11
CA THR A 117 -13.69 -16.76 8.61
C THR A 117 -13.24 -16.24 9.97
N ALA A 118 -12.90 -17.13 10.92
CA ALA A 118 -12.36 -16.77 12.23
C ALA A 118 -11.13 -15.84 12.11
N ARG A 119 -10.11 -16.26 11.35
CA ARG A 119 -8.89 -15.46 11.13
C ARG A 119 -9.15 -14.11 10.48
N PHE A 120 -10.18 -13.99 9.64
CA PHE A 120 -10.59 -12.69 9.09
C PHE A 120 -11.20 -11.81 10.17
N VAL A 121 -12.15 -12.32 10.96
CA VAL A 121 -12.80 -11.57 12.04
C VAL A 121 -11.77 -11.10 13.08
N ASP A 122 -10.85 -11.98 13.49
CA ASP A 122 -9.78 -11.64 14.44
C ASP A 122 -8.85 -10.54 13.89
N ALA A 123 -8.32 -10.72 12.67
CA ALA A 123 -7.40 -9.76 12.06
C ALA A 123 -8.07 -8.42 11.72
N PHE A 124 -9.36 -8.44 11.35
CA PHE A 124 -10.14 -7.24 11.11
C PHE A 124 -10.41 -6.48 12.41
N ALA A 125 -10.75 -7.18 13.50
CA ALA A 125 -10.90 -6.58 14.82
C ALA A 125 -9.59 -5.95 15.33
N GLU A 126 -8.44 -6.61 15.13
CA GLU A 126 -7.11 -6.05 15.43
C GLU A 126 -6.84 -4.77 14.62
N ALA A 127 -7.10 -4.79 13.31
CA ALA A 127 -6.91 -3.62 12.44
C ALA A 127 -7.82 -2.44 12.86
N THR A 128 -9.10 -2.70 13.18
CA THR A 128 -10.03 -1.68 13.65
C THR A 128 -9.63 -1.13 15.03
N ALA A 129 -9.11 -1.96 15.93
CA ALA A 129 -8.64 -1.51 17.26
C ALA A 129 -7.39 -0.61 17.17
N LEU A 130 -6.58 -0.76 16.13
CA LEU A 130 -5.38 0.05 15.87
C LEU A 130 -5.64 1.26 14.94
N HIS A 131 -6.84 1.38 14.37
CA HIS A 131 -7.18 2.46 13.44
C HIS A 131 -7.36 3.80 14.17
N THR A 132 -6.71 4.85 13.67
CA THR A 132 -6.80 6.21 14.23
C THR A 132 -7.13 7.23 13.14
N GLU A 133 -7.93 8.25 13.46
CA GLU A 133 -8.33 9.32 12.52
C GLU A 133 -7.15 10.18 12.04
N SER A 134 -6.05 10.19 12.78
CA SER A 134 -4.83 10.94 12.50
C SER A 134 -3.60 10.07 12.72
N TYR A 135 -2.52 10.38 12.02
CA TYR A 135 -1.27 9.62 12.07
C TYR A 135 -0.70 9.54 13.51
N PRO A 136 -0.61 8.34 14.12
CA PRO A 136 -0.33 8.18 15.54
C PRO A 136 1.17 8.18 15.89
N GLY A 137 2.04 8.44 14.91
CA GLY A 137 3.49 8.28 15.05
C GLY A 137 3.98 6.92 14.53
N PRO A 138 5.29 6.77 14.26
CA PRO A 138 5.82 5.70 13.40
C PRO A 138 5.68 4.28 13.96
N ALA A 139 5.68 4.10 15.29
CA ALA A 139 5.52 2.78 15.91
C ALA A 139 4.08 2.25 15.74
N ALA A 140 3.10 2.98 16.28
CA ALA A 140 1.68 2.62 16.13
C ALA A 140 1.24 2.58 14.65
N ALA A 141 1.80 3.43 13.81
CA ALA A 141 1.57 3.38 12.36
C ALA A 141 2.06 2.06 11.74
N ALA A 142 3.25 1.58 12.10
CA ALA A 142 3.78 0.30 11.62
C ALA A 142 2.95 -0.89 12.12
N ASP A 143 2.40 -0.83 13.33
CA ASP A 143 1.51 -1.87 13.88
C ASP A 143 0.17 -1.90 13.13
N PHE A 144 -0.48 -0.76 12.92
CA PHE A 144 -1.69 -0.65 12.11
C PHE A 144 -1.47 -1.13 10.66
N VAL A 145 -0.34 -0.78 10.04
CA VAL A 145 0.01 -1.26 8.69
C VAL A 145 0.05 -2.80 8.64
N ARG A 146 0.68 -3.46 9.63
CA ARG A 146 0.72 -4.93 9.70
C ARG A 146 -0.66 -5.54 9.89
N ALA A 147 -1.50 -4.96 10.74
CA ALA A 147 -2.85 -5.45 11.02
C ALA A 147 -3.80 -5.26 9.83
N ALA A 148 -3.83 -4.09 9.19
CA ALA A 148 -4.62 -3.83 7.99
C ALA A 148 -4.25 -4.77 6.83
N ASP A 149 -2.96 -5.05 6.66
CA ASP A 149 -2.44 -6.03 5.71
C ASP A 149 -2.88 -7.47 6.04
N ALA A 150 -2.90 -7.85 7.32
CA ALA A 150 -3.38 -9.14 7.77
C ALA A 150 -4.88 -9.30 7.51
N ALA A 151 -5.67 -8.28 7.87
CA ALA A 151 -7.12 -8.23 7.64
C ALA A 151 -7.48 -8.37 6.15
N ALA A 152 -6.82 -7.60 5.27
CA ALA A 152 -7.06 -7.65 3.82
C ALA A 152 -6.73 -9.02 3.21
N ARG A 153 -5.60 -9.64 3.60
CA ARG A 153 -5.25 -11.00 3.15
C ARG A 153 -6.22 -12.06 3.70
N ALA A 154 -6.61 -11.93 4.97
CA ALA A 154 -7.54 -12.85 5.60
C ALA A 154 -8.93 -12.75 4.98
N TRP A 155 -9.39 -11.55 4.59
CA TRP A 155 -10.64 -11.32 3.87
C TRP A 155 -10.69 -12.08 2.55
N THR A 156 -9.67 -11.92 1.69
CA THR A 156 -9.58 -12.67 0.42
C THR A 156 -9.57 -14.18 0.68
N ALA A 157 -8.75 -14.66 1.63
CA ALA A 157 -8.68 -16.08 1.96
C ALA A 157 -9.99 -16.65 2.52
N ALA A 158 -10.76 -15.85 3.28
CA ALA A 158 -12.07 -16.22 3.81
C ALA A 158 -13.13 -16.27 2.70
N ARG A 159 -13.19 -15.27 1.81
CA ARG A 159 -14.06 -15.27 0.63
C ARG A 159 -13.79 -16.49 -0.25
N ASP A 160 -12.53 -16.74 -0.59
CA ASP A 160 -12.11 -17.86 -1.42
C ASP A 160 -12.44 -19.23 -0.79
N ALA A 161 -12.29 -19.35 0.53
CA ALA A 161 -12.66 -20.56 1.27
C ALA A 161 -14.18 -20.75 1.29
N ALA A 162 -14.96 -19.68 1.51
CA ALA A 162 -16.42 -19.72 1.53
C ALA A 162 -17.01 -20.01 0.14
N GLU A 163 -16.40 -19.48 -0.94
CA GLU A 163 -16.78 -19.77 -2.33
C GLU A 163 -16.56 -21.25 -2.66
N ARG A 164 -15.38 -21.80 -2.34
CA ARG A 164 -15.09 -23.24 -2.51
C ARG A 164 -15.98 -24.14 -1.66
N ALA A 165 -16.31 -23.72 -0.44
CA ALA A 165 -17.20 -24.46 0.44
C ALA A 165 -18.66 -24.42 -0.03
N ARG A 166 -19.10 -23.29 -0.60
CA ARG A 166 -20.50 -22.98 -0.92
C ARG A 166 -21.45 -23.40 0.21
N TRP A 167 -22.15 -24.53 0.05
CA TRP A 167 -23.11 -25.09 1.01
C TRP A 167 -22.68 -26.44 1.61
N ALA A 168 -21.38 -26.77 1.58
CA ALA A 168 -20.87 -28.10 1.94
C ALA A 168 -21.27 -28.58 3.35
N ARG A 169 -21.24 -27.70 4.37
CA ARG A 169 -21.60 -28.04 5.76
C ARG A 169 -23.09 -28.33 6.01
N PHE A 170 -23.95 -27.95 5.08
CA PHE A 170 -25.40 -28.13 5.22
C PHE A 170 -25.80 -29.51 4.69
N GLY A 171 -26.74 -30.18 5.37
CA GLY A 171 -27.40 -31.38 4.85
C GLY A 171 -28.38 -31.05 3.74
N ASP A 172 -28.90 -32.07 3.05
CA ASP A 172 -29.71 -31.87 1.84
C ASP A 172 -31.02 -31.09 2.10
N ASP A 173 -31.67 -31.33 3.24
CA ASP A 173 -32.84 -30.54 3.67
C ASP A 173 -32.51 -29.06 3.93
N GLU A 174 -31.32 -28.75 4.45
CA GLU A 174 -30.88 -27.36 4.66
C GLU A 174 -30.48 -26.69 3.36
N ARG A 175 -29.86 -27.44 2.43
CA ARG A 175 -29.60 -26.99 1.06
C ARG A 175 -30.92 -26.69 0.34
N ALA A 176 -31.96 -27.50 0.55
CA ALA A 176 -33.29 -27.23 0.03
C ALA A 176 -33.95 -25.97 0.65
N LEU A 177 -33.65 -25.63 1.90
CA LEU A 177 -34.07 -24.36 2.52
C LEU A 177 -33.30 -23.15 1.94
N LEU A 178 -31.99 -23.26 1.73
CA LEU A 178 -31.17 -22.23 1.07
C LEU A 178 -31.60 -21.98 -0.37
N ASP A 179 -31.83 -23.04 -1.13
CA ASP A 179 -32.34 -23.02 -2.51
C ASP A 179 -33.73 -22.38 -2.62
N GLN A 180 -34.63 -22.65 -1.65
CA GLN A 180 -35.89 -21.92 -1.51
C GLN A 180 -35.69 -20.44 -1.14
N ALA A 181 -34.70 -20.13 -0.29
CA ALA A 181 -34.39 -18.75 0.09
C ALA A 181 -33.87 -17.92 -1.10
N VAL A 182 -33.01 -18.50 -1.94
CA VAL A 182 -32.55 -17.89 -3.20
C VAL A 182 -33.74 -17.58 -4.12
N ARG A 183 -34.59 -18.58 -4.45
CA ARG A 183 -35.79 -18.34 -5.28
C ARG A 183 -36.73 -17.27 -4.72
N LEU A 184 -36.90 -17.20 -3.40
CA LEU A 184 -37.72 -16.17 -2.76
C LEU A 184 -37.07 -14.78 -2.87
N LEU A 185 -35.75 -14.69 -2.87
CA LEU A 185 -35.05 -13.43 -3.14
C LEU A 185 -35.22 -13.00 -4.60
N ASP A 186 -35.12 -13.93 -5.55
CA ASP A 186 -35.29 -13.66 -6.99
C ASP A 186 -36.69 -13.13 -7.28
N VAL A 187 -37.75 -13.81 -6.81
CA VAL A 187 -39.14 -13.34 -6.89
C VAL A 187 -39.30 -11.93 -6.27
N ALA A 188 -38.62 -11.64 -5.16
CA ALA A 188 -38.69 -10.34 -4.49
C ALA A 188 -37.92 -9.20 -5.20
N ARG A 189 -37.04 -9.55 -6.14
CA ARG A 189 -36.28 -8.64 -7.01
C ARG A 189 -36.96 -8.43 -8.36
N GLU A 190 -37.55 -9.48 -8.92
CA GLU A 190 -38.11 -9.50 -10.27
C GLU A 190 -39.59 -9.13 -10.33
N SER A 191 -40.37 -9.41 -9.28
CA SER A 191 -41.82 -9.13 -9.31
C SER A 191 -42.11 -7.63 -9.43
N PRO A 192 -42.97 -7.21 -10.39
CA PRO A 192 -43.45 -5.83 -10.47
C PRO A 192 -44.53 -5.53 -9.41
N PHE A 193 -45.04 -6.54 -8.70
CA PHE A 193 -46.13 -6.40 -7.75
C PHE A 193 -45.61 -6.26 -6.32
N GLU A 194 -45.80 -5.09 -5.75
CA GLU A 194 -45.30 -4.75 -4.41
C GLU A 194 -45.78 -5.70 -3.29
N GLU A 195 -46.99 -6.24 -3.39
CA GLU A 195 -47.50 -7.22 -2.42
C GLU A 195 -46.80 -8.58 -2.52
N GLU A 196 -46.48 -9.02 -3.74
CA GLU A 196 -45.75 -10.26 -4.00
C GLU A 196 -44.30 -10.12 -3.51
N ARG A 197 -43.64 -8.99 -3.81
CA ARG A 197 -42.31 -8.66 -3.27
C ARG A 197 -42.28 -8.75 -1.75
N ARG A 198 -43.22 -8.10 -1.05
CA ARG A 198 -43.33 -8.14 0.43
C ARG A 198 -43.61 -9.55 0.95
N LEU A 199 -44.46 -10.32 0.28
CA LEU A 199 -44.75 -11.70 0.65
C LEU A 199 -43.51 -12.59 0.50
N ALA A 200 -42.75 -12.40 -0.59
CA ALA A 200 -41.50 -13.09 -0.84
C ALA A 200 -40.42 -12.74 0.21
N TYR A 201 -40.21 -11.45 0.53
CA TYR A 201 -39.32 -11.04 1.63
C TYR A 201 -39.72 -11.62 3.00
N ARG A 202 -41.02 -11.65 3.33
CA ARG A 202 -41.51 -12.30 4.56
C ARG A 202 -41.26 -13.80 4.59
N ARG A 203 -41.47 -14.50 3.47
CA ARG A 203 -41.19 -15.94 3.35
C ARG A 203 -39.69 -16.22 3.45
N LEU A 204 -38.86 -15.41 2.80
CA LEU A 204 -37.39 -15.47 2.89
C LEU A 204 -36.93 -15.30 4.34
N ALA A 205 -37.39 -14.25 5.04
CA ALA A 205 -37.06 -14.05 6.45
C ALA A 205 -37.40 -15.28 7.31
N ARG A 206 -38.59 -15.89 7.11
CA ARG A 206 -38.95 -17.15 7.81
C ARG A 206 -37.99 -18.29 7.47
N ARG A 207 -37.57 -18.46 6.22
CA ARG A 207 -36.60 -19.50 5.82
C ARG A 207 -35.23 -19.32 6.47
N LEU A 208 -34.77 -18.09 6.66
CA LEU A 208 -33.52 -17.83 7.38
C LEU A 208 -33.64 -18.22 8.86
N VAL A 209 -34.75 -17.89 9.53
CA VAL A 209 -34.98 -18.31 10.93
C VAL A 209 -35.21 -19.84 11.03
N ASP A 210 -35.84 -20.48 10.05
CA ASP A 210 -35.96 -21.94 9.98
C ASP A 210 -34.56 -22.60 9.90
N LEU A 211 -33.65 -22.03 9.11
CA LEU A 211 -32.28 -22.50 8.95
C LEU A 211 -31.43 -22.26 10.21
N GLU A 212 -31.58 -21.10 10.84
CA GLU A 212 -30.93 -20.75 12.12
C GLU A 212 -31.31 -21.74 13.22
N ARG A 213 -32.60 -22.00 13.42
CA ARG A 213 -33.07 -22.97 14.44
C ARG A 213 -32.56 -24.40 14.20
N ARG A 214 -32.26 -24.78 12.96
CA ARG A 214 -31.73 -26.11 12.60
C ARG A 214 -30.22 -26.24 12.75
N THR A 215 -29.47 -25.17 12.50
CA THR A 215 -28.01 -25.24 12.29
C THR A 215 -27.18 -24.32 13.18
N GLY A 216 -27.82 -23.44 13.97
CA GLY A 216 -27.16 -22.37 14.70
C GLY A 216 -26.63 -21.23 13.81
N TRP A 217 -26.92 -21.24 12.51
CA TRP A 217 -26.44 -20.22 11.57
C TRP A 217 -27.37 -19.02 11.49
N ALA A 218 -26.88 -17.87 11.92
CA ALA A 218 -27.57 -16.60 11.71
C ALA A 218 -27.07 -15.90 10.45
N ALA A 219 -27.99 -15.37 9.65
CA ALA A 219 -27.65 -14.37 8.63
C ALA A 219 -27.27 -13.03 9.30
N PRO A 220 -26.42 -12.19 8.68
CA PRO A 220 -26.01 -10.91 9.26
C PRO A 220 -27.20 -10.02 9.63
N ARG A 221 -27.04 -9.26 10.72
CA ARG A 221 -28.08 -8.34 11.23
C ARG A 221 -28.58 -7.33 10.17
N PRO A 222 -27.74 -6.75 9.29
CA PRO A 222 -28.24 -5.83 8.27
C PRO A 222 -29.17 -6.54 7.27
N VAL A 223 -28.87 -7.76 6.83
CA VAL A 223 -29.77 -8.59 6.01
C VAL A 223 -31.09 -8.85 6.73
N THR A 224 -31.08 -9.37 7.95
CA THR A 224 -32.32 -9.76 8.64
C THR A 224 -33.20 -8.55 8.97
N ALA A 225 -32.61 -7.42 9.38
CA ALA A 225 -33.32 -6.15 9.56
C ALA A 225 -33.90 -5.61 8.25
N SER A 226 -33.14 -5.66 7.15
CA SER A 226 -33.58 -5.23 5.82
C SER A 226 -34.77 -6.04 5.31
N LEU A 227 -34.72 -7.37 5.46
CA LEU A 227 -35.82 -8.27 5.14
C LEU A 227 -37.06 -8.03 6.00
N ALA A 228 -36.88 -7.76 7.30
CA ALA A 228 -37.97 -7.43 8.20
C ALA A 228 -38.68 -6.12 7.79
N VAL A 229 -37.93 -5.07 7.43
CA VAL A 229 -38.49 -3.80 6.94
C VAL A 229 -39.21 -4.00 5.60
N ARG A 230 -38.56 -4.64 4.62
CA ARG A 230 -39.15 -4.91 3.29
C ARG A 230 -40.34 -5.87 3.32
N GLY A 231 -40.51 -6.62 4.41
CA GLY A 231 -41.62 -7.54 4.61
C GLY A 231 -42.86 -6.94 5.28
N ARG A 232 -42.82 -5.73 5.85
CA ARG A 232 -43.96 -5.19 6.62
C ARG A 232 -45.21 -4.95 5.76
N PRO A 233 -46.42 -5.16 6.31
CA PRO A 233 -47.66 -4.79 5.64
C PRO A 233 -47.85 -3.26 5.61
N ALA A 234 -48.46 -2.74 4.54
CA ALA A 234 -48.62 -1.28 4.33
C ALA A 234 -49.46 -0.55 5.40
N LEU A 235 -50.29 -1.29 6.13
CA LEU A 235 -51.18 -0.74 7.16
C LEU A 235 -50.40 -0.32 8.43
N GLU A 236 -49.24 -0.91 8.71
CA GLU A 236 -48.38 -0.52 9.83
C GLU A 236 -47.59 0.77 9.53
N SER A 237 -47.21 1.00 8.27
CA SER A 237 -46.46 2.20 7.84
C SER A 237 -47.28 3.49 7.86
N ARG A 238 -48.60 3.43 8.05
CA ARG A 238 -49.51 4.60 8.00
C ARG A 238 -50.01 5.06 9.37
N ALA A 239 -49.57 4.41 10.45
CA ALA A 239 -49.89 4.76 11.83
C ALA A 239 -48.73 5.44 12.59
N ALA A 240 -47.69 5.88 11.87
CA ALA A 240 -46.47 6.50 12.39
C ALA A 240 -46.21 7.90 11.80
N LEU A 241 -47.28 8.55 11.31
CA LEU A 241 -47.36 9.94 10.86
C LEU A 241 -48.58 10.59 11.53
#